data_AF-A0A1R0GW71-F1
#
_entry.id   AF-A0A1R0GW71-F1
#
_cell.length_a   1.000
_cell.length_b   1.000
_cell.length_c   1.000
_cell.angle_alpha   90.00
_cell.angle_beta   90.00
_cell.angle_gamma   90.00
#
_symmetry.space_group_name_H-M   'P 1'
#
loop_
_entity.id
_entity.type
_entity.pdbx_description
1 polymer ?
#
loop_
_entity_poly.entity_id
_entity_poly.type
_entity_poly.pdbx_seq_one_letter_code
_entity_poly.pdbx_strand_id
1 'polypeptide(L)' 'MRPNSFSTVEERQIQNAKNIIKRKLSGKEIPQLVGVEKQHQTLYNVLERTVRHGESNSILILGPRGSGKTTVISL' A
#
# COMPACT_ATOMS: atom_id res chain seq x y z
N MET A 1 14.48 -44.07 -15.67
CA MET A 1 13.45 -43.03 -15.52
C MET A 1 13.76 -42.25 -14.25
N ARG A 2 14.33 -41.04 -14.36
CA ARG A 2 14.76 -40.24 -13.21
C ARG A 2 13.51 -39.72 -12.48
N PRO A 3 13.37 -39.86 -11.15
CA PRO A 3 12.24 -39.30 -10.44
C PRO A 3 12.29 -37.77 -10.58
N ASN A 4 11.16 -37.19 -10.99
CA ASN A 4 11.03 -35.77 -11.22
C ASN A 4 11.42 -34.98 -9.97
N SER A 5 12.42 -34.11 -10.13
CA SER A 5 12.87 -33.12 -9.16
C SER A 5 11.88 -31.96 -9.03
N PHE A 6 10.61 -32.26 -8.73
CA PHE A 6 9.69 -31.24 -8.20
C PHE A 6 10.04 -31.09 -6.73
N SER A 7 10.78 -30.03 -6.42
CA SER A 7 11.20 -29.66 -5.08
C SER A 7 10.04 -29.76 -4.09
N THR A 8 10.15 -30.66 -3.11
CA THR A 8 9.31 -30.65 -1.92
C THR A 8 9.58 -29.32 -1.21
N VAL A 9 8.73 -28.32 -1.44
CA VAL A 9 8.86 -27.01 -0.78
C VAL A 9 8.78 -27.26 0.72
N GLU A 10 9.79 -26.80 1.47
CA GLU A 10 9.81 -27.01 2.91
C GLU A 10 8.61 -26.32 3.56
N GLU A 11 7.95 -26.99 4.50
CA GLU A 11 6.77 -26.46 5.20
C GLU A 11 7.04 -25.09 5.85
N ARG A 12 8.26 -24.87 6.31
CA ARG A 12 8.74 -23.59 6.83
C ARG A 12 8.68 -22.48 5.78
N GLN A 13 9.07 -22.75 4.54
CA GLN A 13 9.02 -21.76 3.45
C GLN A 13 7.58 -21.38 3.12
N ILE A 14 6.67 -22.36 3.11
CA ILE A 14 5.23 -22.11 2.91
C ILE A 14 4.68 -21.26 4.05
N GLN A 15 5.01 -21.59 5.30
CA GLN A 15 4.55 -20.83 6.45
C GLN A 15 5.08 -19.39 6.45
N ASN A 16 6.34 -19.19 6.05
CA ASN A 16 6.93 -17.87 5.89
C ASN A 16 6.21 -17.06 4.80
N ALA A 17 5.96 -17.66 3.64
CA ALA A 17 5.22 -17.00 2.55
C ALA A 17 3.81 -16.60 3.00
N LYS A 18 3.09 -17.50 3.67
CA LYS A 18 1.75 -17.23 4.23
C LYS A 18 1.79 -16.04 5.21
N ASN A 19 2.79 -16.00 6.09
CA ASN A 19 2.94 -14.92 7.06
C ASN A 19 3.19 -13.57 6.35
N ILE A 20 4.08 -13.54 5.35
CA ILE A 20 4.37 -12.32 4.58
C ILE A 20 3.11 -11.82 3.85
N ILE A 21 2.41 -12.71 3.14
CA ILE A 21 1.19 -12.36 2.41
C ILE A 21 0.12 -11.86 3.38
N LYS A 22 -0.08 -12.55 4.50
CA LYS A 22 -1.06 -12.15 5.52
C LYS A 22 -0.77 -10.75 6.05
N ARG A 23 0.49 -10.42 6.36
CA ARG A 23 0.84 -9.08 6.85
C ARG A 23 0.50 -8.00 5.82
N LYS A 24 0.92 -8.20 4.56
CA LYS A 24 0.64 -7.27 3.44
C LYS A 24 -0.85 -7.06 3.19
N LEU A 25 -1.67 -8.11 3.29
CA LEU A 25 -3.11 -8.03 2.99
C LEU A 25 -3.97 -7.59 4.18
N SER A 26 -3.48 -7.74 5.41
CA SER A 26 -4.25 -7.43 6.62
C SER A 26 -4.35 -5.94 6.96
N GLY A 27 -3.73 -5.06 6.18
CA GLY A 27 -3.67 -3.63 6.46
C GLY A 27 -2.84 -3.27 7.71
N LYS A 28 -2.06 -4.22 8.24
CA LYS A 28 -1.13 -4.01 9.37
C LYS A 28 0.22 -3.44 8.94
N GLU A 29 0.57 -3.62 7.68
CA GLU A 29 1.70 -2.96 7.04
C GLU A 29 1.15 -1.92 6.06
N ILE A 30 1.82 -0.78 5.93
CA ILE A 30 1.46 0.23 4.93
C ILE A 30 1.83 -0.36 3.55
N PRO A 31 0.87 -0.63 2.67
CA PRO A 31 1.18 -1.18 1.36
C PRO A 31 1.78 -0.09 0.47
N GLN A 32 2.65 -0.50 -0.45
CA GLN A 32 2.97 0.35 -1.59
C GLN A 32 1.71 0.49 -2.44
N LEU A 33 1.16 1.69 -2.52
CA LEU A 33 0.03 1.97 -3.40
C LEU A 33 0.50 2.08 -4.85
N VAL A 34 -0.32 1.58 -5.75
CA VAL A 34 -0.06 1.56 -7.20
C VAL A 34 -1.23 2.23 -7.90
N GLY A 35 -0.95 3.12 -8.86
CA GLY A 35 -1.96 3.77 -9.69
C GLY A 35 -2.66 4.97 -9.04
N VAL A 36 -2.10 5.48 -7.94
CA VAL A 36 -2.61 6.66 -7.21
C VAL A 36 -1.56 7.77 -7.07
N GLU A 37 -0.48 7.70 -7.85
CA GLU A 37 0.68 8.57 -7.76
C GLU A 37 0.29 10.04 -7.98
N LYS A 38 -0.63 10.29 -8.93
CA LYS A 38 -1.14 11.64 -9.22
C LYS A 38 -1.93 12.22 -8.05
N GLN A 39 -2.79 11.42 -7.41
CA GLN A 39 -3.60 11.82 -6.27
C GLN A 39 -2.69 12.10 -5.07
N HIS A 40 -1.72 11.22 -4.82
CA HIS A 40 -0.70 11.42 -3.79
C HIS A 40 0.09 12.72 -4.03
N GLN A 41 0.58 12.96 -5.24
CA GLN A 41 1.32 14.18 -5.56
C GLN A 41 0.47 15.45 -5.37
N THR A 42 -0.81 15.39 -5.72
CA THR A 42 -1.73 16.53 -5.52
C THR A 42 -1.90 16.85 -4.04
N LEU A 43 -2.11 15.83 -3.19
CA LEU A 43 -2.22 16.01 -1.75
C LEU A 43 -0.91 16.52 -1.14
N TYR A 44 0.22 15.94 -1.54
CA TYR A 44 1.53 16.37 -1.10
C TYR A 44 1.76 17.86 -1.39
N ASN A 45 1.49 18.31 -2.61
CA ASN A 45 1.69 19.71 -3.00
C ASN A 45 0.83 20.66 -2.17
N VAL A 46 -0.42 20.31 -1.91
CA VAL A 46 -1.30 21.16 -1.10
C VAL A 46 -0.80 21.21 0.34
N LEU A 47 -0.45 20.05 0.94
CA LEU A 47 0.11 19.99 2.28
C LEU A 47 1.43 20.77 2.38
N GLU A 48 2.30 20.63 1.39
CA GLU A 48 3.56 21.36 1.33
C GLU A 48 3.33 22.87 1.33
N ARG A 49 2.41 23.37 0.48
CA ARG A 49 2.08 24.79 0.43
C ARG A 49 1.45 25.29 1.73
N THR A 50 0.55 24.51 2.31
CA THR A 50 -0.08 24.83 3.60
C THR A 50 0.97 24.95 4.71
N VAL A 51 1.89 23.99 4.82
CA VAL A 51 2.89 23.96 5.91
C VAL A 51 4.04 24.92 5.66
N ARG A 52 4.59 24.98 4.45
CA ARG A 52 5.80 25.76 4.14
C ARG A 52 5.51 27.22 3.79
N HIS A 53 4.38 27.49 3.14
CA HIS A 53 4.03 28.82 2.62
C HIS A 53 2.89 29.48 3.41
N GLY A 54 2.34 28.79 4.41
CA GLY A 54 1.26 29.32 5.24
C GLY A 54 -0.08 29.48 4.51
N GLU A 55 -0.25 28.78 3.38
CA GLU A 55 -1.53 28.77 2.66
C GLU A 55 -2.62 28.05 3.49
N SER A 56 -3.87 28.50 3.38
CA SER A 56 -5.00 27.88 4.09
C SER A 56 -5.93 27.17 3.09
N ASN A 57 -5.52 25.98 2.66
CA ASN A 57 -6.25 25.18 1.67
C ASN A 57 -7.15 24.13 2.33
N SER A 58 -8.33 23.89 1.75
CA SER A 58 -9.21 22.77 2.09
C SER A 58 -9.31 21.78 0.93
N ILE A 59 -9.32 20.47 1.22
CA ILE A 59 -9.44 19.41 0.21
C ILE A 59 -10.57 18.45 0.59
N LEU A 60 -11.35 18.03 -0.41
CA LEU A 60 -12.34 16.97 -0.29
C LEU A 60 -11.92 15.76 -1.14
N ILE A 61 -11.81 14.58 -0.52
CA ILE A 61 -11.47 13.33 -1.22
C ILE A 61 -12.72 12.47 -1.35
N LEU A 62 -13.10 12.15 -2.59
CA LEU A 62 -14.30 11.39 -2.92
C LEU A 62 -13.96 10.07 -3.61
N GLY A 63 -14.80 9.06 -3.41
CA GLY A 63 -14.67 7.76 -4.09
C GLY A 63 -15.37 6.62 -3.35
N PRO A 64 -15.54 5.45 -3.99
CA PRO A 64 -16.24 4.30 -3.44
C PRO A 64 -15.65 3.80 -2.11
N ARG A 65 -16.43 3.06 -1.31
CA ARG A 65 -15.93 2.42 -0.09
C ARG A 65 -14.82 1.42 -0.46
N GLY A 66 -13.73 1.38 0.33
CA GLY A 66 -12.62 0.46 0.10
C GLY A 66 -11.61 0.87 -0.98
N SER A 67 -11.78 2.03 -1.65
CA SER A 67 -10.85 2.53 -2.70
C SER A 67 -9.50 3.07 -2.19
N GLY A 68 -9.17 2.88 -0.91
CA GLY A 68 -7.89 3.35 -0.35
C GLY A 68 -7.79 4.86 -0.07
N LYS A 69 -8.92 5.60 -0.04
CA LYS A 69 -8.93 7.06 0.24
C LYS A 69 -8.10 7.46 1.47
N THR A 70 -8.28 6.75 2.58
CA THR A 70 -7.52 6.99 3.81
C THR A 70 -6.06 6.56 3.66
N THR A 71 -5.81 5.42 3.02
CA THR A 71 -4.46 4.89 2.81
C THR A 71 -3.58 5.83 2.01
N VAL A 72 -4.15 6.55 1.03
CA VAL A 72 -3.42 7.57 0.23
C VAL A 72 -2.93 8.74 1.10
N ILE A 73 -3.59 9.04 2.22
CA ILE A 73 -3.23 10.15 3.13
C ILE A 73 -2.21 9.72 4.18
N SER A 74 -2.27 8.45 4.61
CA SER A 74 -1.42 7.93 5.71
C SER A 74 -0.05 7.42 5.26
N LEU A 75 0.28 7.57 3.97
CA LEU A 75 1.60 7.31 3.40
C LEU A 75 2.49 8.54 3.56
#